data_AF-A0A9D9W0A1-F1
#
_entry.id   AF-A0A9D9W0A1-F1
#
_cell.length_a   1.000
_cell.length_b   1.000
_cell.length_c   1.000
_cell.angle_alpha   90.00
_cell.angle_beta   90.00
_cell.angle_gamma   90.00
#
_symmetry.space_group_name_H-M   'P 1'
#
loop_
_entity.id
_entity.type
_entity.pdbx_description
1 polymer ?
#
loop_
_entity_poly.entity_id
_entity_poly.type
_entity_poly.pdbx_seq_one_letter_code
_entity_poly.pdbx_strand_id
1 'polypeptide(L)'
;MAILCFLQLNCKKEDFYKAKPNVANKFFAVPSGTNASVARVMNEIKKRNERKEFVNKFATQNGYPVWNKVLMGTSQKQYAHASLAGNSLDGVTDTTILIPFVMEGE
;
A
#
# COMPACT_ATOMS: atom_id res chain seq x y z
N MET A 1 -67.56 -14.81 6.20
CA MET A 1 -66.19 -15.12 5.77
C MET A 1 -65.59 -13.87 5.16
N ALA A 2 -64.64 -13.22 5.84
CA ALA A 2 -63.88 -12.12 5.29
C ALA A 2 -62.41 -12.53 5.33
N ILE A 3 -61.85 -12.85 4.16
CA ILE A 3 -60.43 -13.19 4.01
C ILE A 3 -59.68 -11.87 3.84
N LEU A 4 -59.06 -11.41 4.93
CA LEU A 4 -58.19 -10.24 4.95
C LEU A 4 -56.92 -10.56 4.15
N CYS A 5 -56.79 -9.95 2.97
CA CYS A 5 -55.65 -10.15 2.09
C CYS A 5 -54.46 -9.31 2.60
N PHE A 6 -53.52 -9.93 3.32
CA PHE A 6 -52.26 -9.30 3.72
C PHE A 6 -51.36 -9.18 2.48
N LEU A 7 -51.48 -8.04 1.78
CA LEU A 7 -50.51 -7.59 0.79
C LEU A 7 -49.17 -7.38 1.51
N GLN A 8 -48.28 -8.35 1.37
CA GLN A 8 -46.89 -8.25 1.79
C GLN A 8 -46.23 -7.15 0.96
N LEU A 9 -46.21 -5.93 1.49
CA LEU A 9 -45.32 -4.86 1.07
C LEU A 9 -43.91 -5.37 1.26
N ASN A 10 -43.32 -5.87 0.17
CA ASN A 10 -41.90 -6.14 0.09
C ASN A 10 -41.17 -4.80 0.24
N CYS A 11 -40.85 -4.42 1.48
CA CYS A 11 -39.92 -3.34 1.78
C CYS A 11 -38.55 -3.76 1.24
N LYS A 12 -38.32 -3.51 -0.04
CA LYS A 12 -37.01 -3.65 -0.66
C LYS A 12 -36.12 -2.62 0.02
N LYS A 13 -35.25 -3.09 0.91
CA LYS A 13 -34.21 -2.26 1.53
C LYS A 13 -33.38 -1.69 0.39
N GLU A 14 -33.48 -0.39 0.17
CA GLU A 14 -32.50 0.33 -0.65
C GLU A 14 -31.19 0.31 0.13
N ASP A 15 -30.36 -0.69 -0.17
CA ASP A 15 -28.96 -0.66 0.23
C ASP A 15 -28.34 0.54 -0.50
N PHE A 16 -28.21 1.66 0.22
CA PHE A 16 -27.37 2.76 -0.20
C PHE A 16 -25.98 2.20 -0.44
N TYR A 17 -25.66 1.92 -1.70
CA TYR A 17 -24.30 1.72 -2.18
C TYR A 17 -23.58 3.05 -1.97
N LYS A 18 -23.16 3.34 -0.73
CA LYS A 18 -22.11 4.32 -0.50
C LYS A 18 -20.93 3.79 -1.30
N ALA A 19 -20.60 4.47 -2.39
CA ALA A 19 -19.41 4.18 -3.16
C ALA A 19 -18.27 4.04 -2.16
N LYS A 20 -17.72 2.82 -2.03
CA LYS A 20 -16.61 2.57 -1.10
C LYS A 20 -15.55 3.62 -1.41
N PRO A 21 -15.05 4.38 -0.43
CA PRO A 21 -13.94 5.28 -0.67
C PRO A 21 -12.85 4.47 -1.36
N ASN A 22 -12.30 4.98 -2.46
CA ASN A 22 -11.33 4.24 -3.24
C ASN A 22 -10.00 4.23 -2.47
N VAL A 23 -9.90 3.30 -1.51
CA VAL A 23 -8.76 3.12 -0.60
C VAL A 23 -7.47 2.92 -1.39
N ALA A 24 -7.53 2.17 -2.49
CA ALA A 24 -6.40 2.00 -3.40
C ALA A 24 -5.94 3.32 -4.02
N ASN A 25 -6.85 4.17 -4.50
CA ASN A 25 -6.47 5.48 -5.06
C ASN A 25 -5.74 6.34 -4.03
N LYS A 26 -6.20 6.36 -2.77
CA LYS A 26 -5.54 7.10 -1.69
C LYS A 26 -4.20 6.48 -1.30
N PHE A 27 -4.14 5.15 -1.20
CA PHE A 27 -2.93 4.41 -0.86
C PHE A 27 -1.81 4.63 -1.89
N PHE A 28 -2.14 4.75 -3.16
CA PHE A 28 -1.19 4.98 -4.25
C PHE A 28 -1.08 6.45 -4.68
N ALA A 29 -1.60 7.39 -3.89
CA ALA A 29 -1.51 8.81 -4.19
C ALA A 29 -0.07 9.30 -3.98
N VAL A 30 0.60 9.70 -5.07
CA VAL A 30 2.03 10.05 -5.06
C VAL A 30 2.21 11.57 -5.04
N PRO A 31 2.89 12.13 -4.03
CA PRO A 31 3.28 13.53 -4.04
C PRO A 31 4.30 13.82 -5.15
N SER A 32 4.26 15.03 -5.71
CA SER A 32 5.29 15.49 -6.65
C SER A 32 6.67 15.47 -5.98
N GLY A 33 7.71 15.07 -6.74
CA GLY A 33 9.08 14.97 -6.21
C GLY A 33 9.38 13.70 -5.41
N THR A 34 8.52 12.68 -5.46
CA THR A 34 8.78 11.37 -4.83
C THR A 34 10.06 10.73 -5.39
N ASN A 35 10.91 10.22 -4.50
CA ASN A 35 12.16 9.57 -4.87
C ASN A 35 11.93 8.34 -5.79
N ALA A 36 12.80 8.15 -6.79
CA ALA A 36 12.68 7.07 -7.77
C ALA A 36 12.65 5.67 -7.14
N SER A 37 13.40 5.44 -6.04
CA SER A 37 13.39 4.17 -5.31
C SER A 37 12.06 3.92 -4.61
N VAL A 38 11.41 4.97 -4.09
CA VAL A 38 10.07 4.90 -3.51
C VAL A 38 9.03 4.59 -4.59
N ALA A 39 9.14 5.24 -5.76
CA ALA A 39 8.29 4.94 -6.91
C ALA A 39 8.43 3.49 -7.38
N ARG A 40 9.65 2.92 -7.34
CA ARG A 40 9.89 1.50 -7.63
C ARG A 40 9.19 0.58 -6.64
N VAL A 41 9.34 0.82 -5.34
CA VAL A 41 8.67 0.01 -4.29
C VAL A 41 7.15 0.06 -4.47
N MET A 42 6.60 1.25 -4.68
CA MET A 42 5.18 1.44 -4.90
C MET A 42 4.66 0.72 -6.16
N ASN A 43 5.40 0.77 -7.26
CA ASN A 43 5.04 0.04 -8.47
C ASN A 43 5.03 -1.48 -8.24
N GLU A 44 5.97 -2.02 -7.48
CA GLU A 44 5.97 -3.43 -7.12
C GLU A 44 4.79 -3.81 -6.22
N ILE A 45 4.44 -2.95 -5.26
CA ILE A 45 3.24 -3.12 -4.42
C ILE A 45 1.98 -3.11 -5.30
N LYS A 46 1.87 -2.16 -6.24
CA LYS A 46 0.75 -2.05 -7.17
C LYS A 46 0.60 -3.30 -8.02
N LYS A 47 1.69 -3.77 -8.64
CA LYS A 47 1.70 -5.02 -9.43
C LYS A 47 1.24 -6.23 -8.61
N ARG A 48 1.65 -6.33 -7.34
CA ARG A 48 1.21 -7.42 -6.45
C ARG A 48 -0.28 -7.30 -6.12
N ASN A 49 -0.75 -6.08 -5.88
CA ASN A 49 -2.16 -5.81 -5.60
C ASN A 49 -3.06 -6.09 -6.82
N GLU A 50 -2.58 -5.83 -8.04
CA GLU A 50 -3.29 -6.17 -9.29
C GLU A 50 -3.45 -7.69 -9.48
N ARG A 51 -2.47 -8.49 -9.03
CA ARG A 51 -2.56 -9.97 -9.06
C ARG A 51 -3.50 -10.52 -7.99
N LYS A 52 -3.47 -9.91 -6.79
CA LYS A 52 -4.34 -10.26 -5.68
C LYS A 52 -4.56 -9.03 -4.81
N GLU A 53 -5.79 -8.55 -4.78
CA GLU A 53 -6.14 -7.37 -4.02
C GLU A 53 -5.88 -7.59 -2.52
N PHE A 54 -5.08 -6.71 -1.91
CA PHE A 54 -4.77 -6.76 -0.49
C PHE A 54 -4.71 -5.37 0.16
N VAL A 55 -4.45 -4.33 -0.63
CA VAL A 55 -4.24 -2.95 -0.15
C VAL A 55 -5.45 -2.43 0.60
N ASN A 56 -6.67 -2.74 0.15
CA ASN A 56 -7.88 -2.26 0.80
C ASN A 56 -7.98 -2.76 2.26
N LYS A 57 -7.74 -4.06 2.48
CA LYS A 57 -7.73 -4.64 3.83
C LYS A 57 -6.53 -4.14 4.63
N PHE A 58 -5.35 -4.11 4.01
CA PHE A 58 -4.12 -3.70 4.67
C PHE A 58 -4.21 -2.26 5.20
N ALA A 59 -4.68 -1.33 4.36
CA ALA A 59 -4.78 0.08 4.72
C ALA A 59 -5.84 0.34 5.79
N THR A 60 -6.94 -0.41 5.76
CA THR A 60 -7.96 -0.33 6.82
C THR A 60 -7.39 -0.77 8.18
N GLN A 61 -6.46 -1.73 8.19
CA GLN A 61 -5.89 -2.28 9.43
C GLN A 61 -4.65 -1.54 9.93
N ASN A 62 -3.84 -0.99 9.02
CA ASN A 62 -2.51 -0.43 9.34
C ASN A 62 -2.36 1.04 8.94
N GLY A 63 -3.38 1.65 8.34
CA GLY A 63 -3.35 3.03 7.87
C GLY A 63 -2.78 3.19 6.47
N TYR A 64 -2.51 4.44 6.09
CA TYR A 64 -2.05 4.82 4.77
C TYR A 64 -0.57 5.21 4.77
N PRO A 65 0.20 4.86 3.73
CA PRO A 65 1.59 5.24 3.61
C PRO A 65 1.74 6.75 3.37
N VAL A 66 2.72 7.36 4.04
CA VAL A 66 3.08 8.77 3.83
C VAL A 66 4.32 8.84 2.95
N TRP A 67 4.11 8.78 1.64
CA TRP A 67 5.17 8.62 0.63
C TRP A 67 6.20 9.75 0.58
N ASN A 68 5.88 10.94 1.09
CA ASN A 68 6.81 12.07 1.17
C ASN A 68 7.65 12.11 2.46
N LYS A 69 7.39 11.25 3.45
CA LYS A 69 8.12 11.21 4.73
C LYS A 69 8.97 9.94 4.89
N VAL A 70 9.42 9.40 3.76
CA VAL A 70 10.19 8.16 3.72
C VAL A 70 11.62 8.40 4.16
N LEU A 71 12.13 7.52 5.03
CA LEU A 71 13.54 7.53 5.43
C LEU A 71 14.30 6.51 4.58
N MET A 72 15.39 6.95 3.97
CA MET A 72 16.25 6.09 3.16
C MET A 72 17.60 5.93 3.85
N GLY A 73 17.99 4.68 4.07
CA GLY A 73 19.33 4.31 4.51
C GLY A 73 20.06 3.58 3.40
N THR A 74 21.29 3.97 3.11
CA THR A 74 22.21 3.18 2.30
C THR A 74 23.24 2.56 3.24
N SER A 75 23.26 1.24 3.33
CA SER A 75 24.35 0.57 4.03
C SER A 75 25.44 0.24 3.01
N GLN A 76 26.59 0.88 3.10
CA GLN A 76 27.80 0.30 2.53
C GLN A 76 28.17 -0.86 3.44
N LYS A 77 27.90 -2.09 3.02
CA LYS A 77 28.56 -3.24 3.62
C LYS A 77 30.03 -3.15 3.20
N GLN A 78 30.85 -2.51 4.02
CA GLN A 78 32.28 -2.79 4.02
C GLN A 78 32.42 -4.23 4.48
N TYR A 79 32.46 -5.16 3.53
CA TYR A 79 32.89 -6.52 3.83
C TYR A 79 34.36 -6.42 4.25
N ALA A 80 34.61 -6.24 5.54
CA ALA A 80 35.91 -6.40 6.16
C ALA A 80 36.23 -7.90 6.21
N HIS A 81 36.42 -8.51 5.04
CA HIS A 81 37.14 -9.76 4.92
C HIS A 81 38.26 -9.52 3.93
N ALA A 82 39.45 -9.36 4.50
CA ALA A 82 40.69 -9.51 3.77
C ALA A 82 40.70 -10.91 3.10
N SER A 83 40.76 -10.94 1.78
CA SER A 83 41.47 -12.00 1.06
C SER A 83 41.97 -11.45 -0.27
N LEU A 84 43.28 -11.50 -0.42
CA LEU A 84 44.04 -11.18 -1.62
C LEU A 84 43.60 -12.08 -2.78
N ALA A 85 42.82 -11.56 -3.74
CA ALA A 85 42.80 -12.01 -5.13
C ALA A 85 41.89 -11.07 -5.94
N GLY A 86 42.44 -10.52 -7.03
CA GLY A 86 41.79 -9.52 -7.86
C GLY A 86 40.43 -9.95 -8.41
N ASN A 87 39.43 -9.10 -8.17
CA ASN A 87 38.60 -8.45 -9.17
C ASN A 87 37.72 -7.45 -8.42
N SER A 88 37.78 -6.18 -8.82
CA SER A 88 36.96 -5.10 -8.26
C SER A 88 35.48 -5.39 -8.53
N LEU A 89 34.83 -6.04 -7.56
CA LEU A 89 33.40 -6.23 -7.54
C LEU A 89 32.80 -4.92 -7.01
N ASP A 90 32.13 -4.17 -7.89
CA ASP A 90 31.33 -3.00 -7.54
C ASP A 90 30.53 -3.31 -6.27
N GLY A 91 30.83 -2.56 -5.20
CA GLY A 91 30.23 -2.78 -3.90
C GLY A 91 28.71 -2.74 -4.02
N VAL A 92 28.05 -3.89 -3.80
CA VAL A 92 26.59 -3.98 -3.78
C VAL A 92 26.10 -3.13 -2.62
N THR A 93 25.52 -1.97 -2.94
CA THR A 93 24.95 -1.05 -1.96
C THR A 93 23.48 -1.39 -1.74
N ASP A 94 23.19 -1.98 -0.58
CA ASP A 94 21.81 -2.27 -0.19
C ASP A 94 21.12 -0.95 0.20
N THR A 95 19.96 -0.68 -0.42
CA THR A 95 19.12 0.47 -0.08
C THR A 95 17.94 0.01 0.78
N THR A 96 17.86 0.52 1.99
CA THR A 96 16.74 0.29 2.92
C THR A 96 15.81 1.49 2.91
N ILE A 97 14.51 1.24 2.82
CA ILE A 97 13.48 2.27 2.74
C ILE A 97 12.46 2.03 3.87
N LEU A 98 12.30 3.00 4.76
CA LEU A 98 11.32 2.99 5.83
C LEU A 98 10.17 3.93 5.48
N ILE A 99 8.98 3.37 5.31
CA ILE A 99 7.77 4.09 4.91
C ILE A 99 6.85 4.18 6.14
N PRO A 100 6.57 5.38 6.68
CA PRO A 100 5.63 5.53 7.78
C PRO A 100 4.19 5.35 7.30
N PHE A 101 3.35 4.77 8.17
CA PHE A 101 1.92 4.59 7.96
C PHE A 101 1.14 5.36 9.03
N VAL A 102 0.02 5.97 8.66
CA VAL A 102 -0.81 6.80 9.53
C VAL A 102 -2.28 6.40 9.40
N MET A 103 -2.98 6.26 10.52
CA MET A 103 -4.41 5.95 10.55
C MET A 103 -5.24 7.13 10.05
N GLU A 104 -6.35 6.86 9.39
CA GLU A 104 -7.26 7.91 8.93
C GLU A 104 -8.15 8.38 10.09
N GLY A 105 -8.04 9.66 10.47
CA GLY A 105 -8.83 10.26 11.55
C GLY A 105 -8.03 10.72 12.78
N GLU A 106 -6.70 10.57 12.75
CA GLU A 106 -5.75 11.14 13.73
C GLU A 106 -4.87 12.24 13.12
#